data_AF-A0A7V3T868-F1
#
_entry.id   AF-A0A7V3T868-F1
#
_cell.length_a   1.000
_cell.length_b   1.000
_cell.length_c   1.000
_cell.angle_alpha   90.00
_cell.angle_beta   90.00
_cell.angle_gamma   90.00
#
_symmetry.space_group_name_H-M   'P 1'
#
loop_
_entity.id
_entity.type
_entity.pdbx_description
1 polymer ?
#
loop_
_entity_poly.entity_id
_entity_poly.type
_entity_poly.pdbx_seq_one_letter_code
_entity_poly.pdbx_strand_id
1 'polypeptide(L)'
;MKGIVGLCILVGLTGLGSPTVAQNADAQFKFAEQLYQEGDAAFALLEYKRFIFLFPNDARVPQARLNTAEIYLTSFRSLDQGKQALAEVTRLHPGTPEAKQADELLKFILVNSDFDGEPLLGFLDAQRLKRTKRFAAAVAGYLQVATKYSQARLAPVALVEAGRLQLAELNQPDQALATFQRVTKDYGTSAAATTALFLTAQATEKLKGPSAEAIQAYEAVLAVNPPSPYRAQAQEALDRIRAAQNLPKRQFDKQLARPFKLIKKDYDQDTSLVVIEVALGLSEPELKATLEEALFQYVADRRSDKHSILVTAFYTFPITEAGSVRWTPGSAPVFNIVQRKKEDVIKDVLIDIFRKR
;
A
#
# COMPACT_ATOMS: atom_id res chain seq x y z
N MET A 1 -11.45 -36.34 53.28
CA MET A 1 -10.91 -37.72 53.33
C MET A 1 -11.73 -38.58 52.39
N LYS A 2 -11.13 -39.04 51.27
CA LYS A 2 -11.59 -40.13 50.36
C LYS A 2 -12.95 -39.90 49.63
N GLY A 3 -13.12 -40.16 48.35
CA GLY A 3 -12.28 -40.80 47.35
C GLY A 3 -12.89 -40.63 45.96
N ILE A 4 -12.00 -40.60 44.97
CA ILE A 4 -12.29 -40.61 43.54
C ILE A 4 -12.84 -42.00 43.18
N VAL A 5 -14.02 -42.06 42.56
CA VAL A 5 -14.51 -43.27 41.90
C VAL A 5 -14.14 -43.15 40.42
N GLY A 6 -13.09 -43.86 40.03
CA GLY A 6 -12.72 -44.07 38.64
C GLY A 6 -13.66 -45.08 38.00
N LEU A 7 -14.25 -44.73 36.86
CA LEU A 7 -14.99 -45.64 36.02
C LEU A 7 -14.03 -46.25 34.99
N CYS A 8 -13.49 -47.43 35.32
CA CYS A 8 -12.80 -48.29 34.36
C CYS A 8 -13.85 -48.98 33.48
N ILE A 9 -13.99 -48.54 32.23
CA ILE A 9 -14.73 -49.31 31.22
C ILE A 9 -13.77 -50.34 30.63
N LEU A 10 -13.90 -51.57 31.11
CA LEU A 10 -13.38 -52.77 30.46
C LEU A 10 -14.25 -53.04 29.22
N VAL A 11 -13.70 -52.92 28.01
CA VAL A 11 -14.34 -53.45 26.80
C VAL A 11 -13.71 -54.81 26.50
N GLY A 12 -14.55 -55.84 26.53
CA GLY A 12 -14.17 -57.24 26.40
C GLY A 12 -13.66 -57.61 25.00
N LEU A 13 -12.69 -58.52 24.99
CA LEU A 13 -12.33 -59.33 23.83
C LEU A 13 -13.44 -60.35 23.55
N THR A 14 -14.12 -60.20 22.42
CA THR A 14 -14.64 -61.34 21.63
C THR A 14 -14.48 -60.98 20.16
N GLY A 15 -13.60 -61.70 19.47
CA GLY A 15 -13.39 -61.53 18.04
C GLY A 15 -14.56 -62.07 17.23
N LEU A 16 -14.90 -61.37 16.15
CA LEU A 16 -15.33 -61.88 14.86
C LEU A 16 -15.40 -60.67 13.90
N GLY A 17 -14.45 -60.61 12.97
CA GLY A 17 -14.48 -59.71 11.82
C GLY A 17 -14.46 -58.22 12.12
N SER A 18 -13.32 -57.67 12.57
CA SER A 18 -13.10 -56.23 12.35
C SER A 18 -13.15 -56.01 10.84
N PRO A 19 -14.02 -55.15 10.29
CA PRO A 19 -13.66 -54.54 9.02
C PRO A 19 -12.30 -53.89 9.32
N THR A 20 -11.26 -54.30 8.61
CA THR A 20 -10.10 -53.45 8.45
C THR A 20 -10.68 -52.12 8.00
N VAL A 21 -10.82 -51.16 8.93
CA VAL A 21 -11.02 -49.76 8.56
C VAL A 21 -9.74 -49.49 7.79
N ALA A 22 -9.82 -49.67 6.47
CA ALA A 22 -8.74 -49.37 5.56
C ALA A 22 -8.45 -47.91 5.84
N GLN A 23 -7.40 -47.65 6.61
CA GLN A 23 -7.03 -46.30 6.98
C GLN A 23 -6.83 -45.57 5.66
N ASN A 24 -7.70 -44.60 5.40
CA ASN A 24 -7.69 -43.86 4.17
C ASN A 24 -6.69 -42.71 4.35
N ALA A 25 -5.62 -42.70 3.55
CA ALA A 25 -4.60 -41.66 3.56
C ALA A 25 -5.23 -40.25 3.44
N ASP A 26 -6.28 -40.10 2.62
CA ASP A 26 -7.00 -38.84 2.48
C ASP A 26 -7.69 -38.39 3.77
N ALA A 27 -8.43 -39.29 4.41
CA ALA A 27 -9.11 -38.98 5.66
C ALA A 27 -8.12 -38.64 6.78
N GLN A 28 -7.02 -39.40 6.87
CA GLN A 28 -5.98 -39.19 7.88
C GLN A 28 -5.28 -37.84 7.70
N PHE A 29 -4.93 -37.46 6.47
CA PHE A 29 -4.29 -36.17 6.20
C PHE A 29 -5.23 -35.00 6.49
N LYS A 30 -6.48 -35.06 6.02
CA LYS A 30 -7.49 -34.03 6.27
C LYS A 30 -7.79 -33.86 7.75
N PHE A 31 -7.79 -34.95 8.52
CA PHE A 31 -7.99 -34.89 9.96
C PHE A 31 -6.83 -34.14 10.65
N ALA A 32 -5.58 -34.40 10.27
CA ALA A 32 -4.44 -33.64 10.76
C ALA A 32 -4.52 -32.14 10.40
N GLU A 33 -4.96 -31.82 9.19
CA GLU A 33 -5.19 -30.42 8.76
C GLU A 33 -6.29 -29.75 9.58
N GLN A 34 -7.41 -30.43 9.80
CA GLN A 34 -8.52 -29.90 10.60
C GLN A 34 -8.08 -29.59 12.03
N LEU A 35 -7.39 -30.54 12.68
CA LEU A 35 -6.83 -30.31 14.03
C LEU A 35 -5.90 -29.10 14.05
N TYR A 36 -5.08 -28.92 13.01
CA TYR A 36 -4.19 -27.77 12.94
C TYR A 36 -4.95 -26.45 12.79
N GLN A 37 -6.02 -26.44 11.97
CA GLN A 37 -6.88 -25.28 11.78
C GLN A 37 -7.68 -24.91 13.04
N GLU A 38 -8.09 -25.92 13.83
CA GLU A 38 -8.78 -25.75 15.11
C GLU A 38 -7.83 -25.28 16.23
N GLY A 39 -6.52 -25.32 16.00
CA GLY A 39 -5.48 -24.87 16.94
C GLY A 39 -4.95 -25.99 17.84
N ASP A 40 -5.38 -27.23 17.64
CA ASP A 40 -4.96 -28.43 18.37
C ASP A 40 -3.61 -28.95 17.85
N ALA A 41 -2.58 -28.11 17.93
CA ALA A 41 -1.27 -28.35 17.32
C ALA A 41 -0.59 -29.65 17.80
N ALA A 42 -0.82 -30.07 19.04
CA ALA A 42 -0.26 -31.31 19.56
C ALA A 42 -0.89 -32.55 18.92
N PHE A 43 -2.21 -32.55 18.75
CA PHE A 43 -2.91 -33.63 18.05
C PHE A 43 -2.62 -33.58 16.55
N ALA A 44 -2.59 -32.39 15.93
CA ALA A 44 -2.19 -32.25 14.54
C ALA A 44 -0.79 -32.81 14.28
N LEU A 45 0.18 -32.49 15.14
CA LEU A 45 1.55 -33.04 15.06
C LEU A 45 1.55 -34.57 15.15
N LEU A 46 0.77 -35.13 16.08
CA LEU A 46 0.63 -36.58 16.22
C LEU A 46 0.04 -37.20 14.95
N GLU A 47 -1.04 -36.64 14.41
CA GLU A 47 -1.74 -37.19 13.25
C GLU A 47 -0.96 -37.01 11.94
N TYR A 48 -0.17 -35.94 11.78
CA TYR A 48 0.78 -35.82 10.67
C TYR A 48 1.89 -36.87 10.75
N LYS A 49 2.46 -37.10 11.94
CA LYS A 49 3.46 -38.17 12.13
C LYS A 49 2.88 -39.54 11.87
N ARG A 50 1.64 -39.78 12.31
CA ARG A 50 0.90 -41.01 12.05
C ARG A 50 0.66 -41.20 10.56
N PHE A 51 0.25 -40.15 9.83
CA PHE A 51 0.11 -40.17 8.38
C PHE A 51 1.43 -40.56 7.69
N ILE A 52 2.54 -39.93 8.06
CA ILE A 52 3.88 -40.23 7.51
C ILE A 52 4.27 -41.69 7.76
N PHE A 53 3.93 -42.24 8.93
CA PHE A 53 4.24 -43.63 9.30
C PHE A 53 3.39 -44.65 8.53
N LEU A 54 2.09 -44.41 8.41
CA LEU A 54 1.16 -45.35 7.79
C LEU A 54 1.18 -45.30 6.25
N PHE A 55 1.49 -44.14 5.67
CA PHE A 55 1.44 -43.90 4.23
C PHE A 55 2.75 -43.31 3.71
N PRO A 56 3.91 -43.97 3.91
CA PRO A 56 5.23 -43.39 3.64
C PRO A 56 5.47 -43.02 2.17
N ASN A 57 4.70 -43.59 1.24
CA ASN A 57 4.79 -43.33 -0.20
C ASN A 57 3.67 -42.42 -0.74
N ASP A 58 2.78 -41.90 0.11
CA ASP A 58 1.75 -40.95 -0.34
C ASP A 58 2.41 -39.63 -0.78
N ALA A 59 1.91 -39.05 -1.87
CA ALA A 59 2.45 -37.82 -2.46
C ALA A 59 2.44 -36.61 -1.50
N ARG A 60 1.64 -36.64 -0.43
CA ARG A 60 1.54 -35.58 0.59
C ARG A 60 2.50 -35.76 1.76
N VAL A 61 3.30 -36.83 1.80
CA VAL A 61 4.31 -37.02 2.86
C VAL A 61 5.30 -35.84 2.98
N PRO A 62 5.82 -35.25 1.89
CA PRO A 62 6.63 -34.04 1.97
C PRO A 62 5.89 -32.89 2.68
N GLN A 63 4.62 -32.66 2.33
CA GLN A 63 3.78 -31.63 2.94
C GLN A 63 3.50 -31.92 4.42
N ALA A 64 3.20 -33.16 4.80
CA ALA A 64 3.00 -33.55 6.20
C ALA A 64 4.24 -33.30 7.06
N ARG A 65 5.44 -33.55 6.50
CA ARG A 65 6.72 -33.27 7.17
C ARG A 65 7.00 -31.78 7.30
N LEU A 66 6.64 -31.00 6.28
CA LEU A 66 6.73 -29.55 6.33
C LEU A 66 5.77 -28.96 7.38
N ASN A 67 4.53 -29.45 7.45
CA ASN A 67 3.56 -29.06 8.48
C ASN A 67 4.04 -29.42 9.89
N THR A 68 4.69 -30.58 10.04
CA THR A 68 5.35 -30.99 11.29
C THR A 68 6.41 -29.96 11.72
N ALA A 69 7.26 -29.51 10.80
CA ALA A 69 8.25 -28.47 11.08
C ALA A 69 7.61 -27.14 11.48
N GLU A 70 6.56 -26.72 10.76
CA GLU A 70 5.82 -25.50 11.07
C GLU A 70 5.23 -25.52 12.48
N ILE A 71 4.62 -26.65 12.86
CA ILE A 71 4.06 -26.85 14.19
C ILE A 71 5.15 -26.75 15.27
N TYR A 72 6.31 -27.36 15.05
CA TYR A 72 7.44 -27.23 15.98
C TYR A 72 7.89 -25.79 16.17
N LEU A 73 8.02 -25.04 15.08
CA LEU A 73 8.50 -23.65 15.10
C LEU A 73 7.50 -22.70 15.74
N THR A 74 6.20 -22.89 15.49
CA THR A 74 5.18 -21.89 15.85
C THR A 74 4.38 -22.24 17.10
N SER A 75 4.06 -23.51 17.31
CA SER A 75 3.19 -23.93 18.41
C SER A 75 4.00 -24.44 19.60
N PHE A 76 5.08 -25.18 19.33
CA PHE A 76 5.98 -25.67 20.36
C PHE A 76 7.18 -24.76 20.60
N ARG A 77 7.38 -23.72 19.77
CA ARG A 77 8.52 -22.80 19.82
C ARG A 77 9.88 -23.51 19.90
N SER A 78 9.98 -24.72 19.32
CA SER A 78 11.19 -25.54 19.35
C SER A 78 11.95 -25.35 18.05
N LEU A 79 12.96 -24.46 18.09
CA LEU A 79 13.79 -24.19 16.93
C LEU A 79 14.59 -25.41 16.49
N ASP A 80 15.09 -26.21 17.45
CA ASP A 80 15.88 -27.40 17.15
C ASP A 80 15.06 -28.49 16.46
N GLN A 81 13.87 -28.81 17.00
CA GLN A 81 12.98 -29.78 16.37
C GLN A 81 12.47 -29.28 15.01
N GLY A 82 12.19 -27.98 14.89
CA GLY A 82 11.83 -27.35 13.62
C GLY A 82 12.93 -27.49 12.57
N LYS A 83 14.19 -27.12 12.90
CA LYS A 83 15.36 -27.27 12.01
C LYS A 83 15.56 -28.72 11.59
N GLN A 84 15.47 -29.66 12.52
CA GLN A 84 15.60 -31.09 12.22
C GLN A 84 14.52 -31.56 11.25
N ALA A 85 13.26 -31.19 11.51
CA ALA A 85 12.15 -31.57 10.64
C ALA A 85 12.30 -30.98 9.23
N LEU A 86 12.74 -29.72 9.09
CA LEU A 86 13.03 -29.11 7.78
C LEU A 86 14.16 -29.83 7.06
N ALA A 87 15.26 -30.13 7.76
CA ALA A 87 16.38 -30.87 7.19
C ALA A 87 15.97 -32.26 6.72
N GLU A 88 15.04 -32.93 7.41
CA GLU A 88 14.47 -34.19 6.96
C GLU A 88 13.66 -34.05 5.67
N VAL A 89 12.87 -32.98 5.50
CA VAL A 89 12.16 -32.73 4.23
C VAL A 89 13.16 -32.62 3.07
N THR A 90 14.18 -31.78 3.22
CA THR A 90 15.19 -31.57 2.17
C THR A 90 15.98 -32.83 1.84
N ARG A 91 16.32 -33.64 2.86
CA ARG A 91 17.10 -34.88 2.70
C ARG A 91 16.29 -36.03 2.12
N LEU A 92 15.04 -36.21 2.55
CA LEU A 92 14.22 -37.37 2.19
C LEU A 92 13.41 -37.15 0.92
N HIS A 93 13.08 -35.90 0.59
CA HIS A 93 12.22 -35.56 -0.55
C HIS A 93 12.89 -34.57 -1.51
N PRO A 94 14.16 -34.79 -1.91
CA PRO A 94 14.87 -33.83 -2.76
C PRO A 94 14.13 -33.59 -4.08
N GLY A 95 14.10 -32.34 -4.53
CA GLY A 95 13.46 -31.95 -5.79
C GLY A 95 11.95 -31.66 -5.70
N THR A 96 11.31 -31.92 -4.56
CA THR A 96 9.92 -31.50 -4.31
C THR A 96 9.80 -30.00 -4.04
N PRO A 97 8.66 -29.35 -4.34
CA PRO A 97 8.40 -27.97 -3.92
C PRO A 97 8.57 -27.75 -2.41
N GLU A 98 8.16 -28.73 -1.60
CA GLU A 98 8.26 -28.68 -0.14
C GLU A 98 9.71 -28.75 0.33
N ALA A 99 10.58 -29.51 -0.34
CA ALA A 99 12.01 -29.52 -0.03
C ALA A 99 12.69 -28.18 -0.36
N LYS A 100 12.28 -27.52 -1.44
CA LYS A 100 12.76 -26.16 -1.75
C LYS A 100 12.30 -25.17 -0.69
N GLN A 101 11.02 -25.22 -0.31
CA GLN A 101 10.47 -24.38 0.75
C GLN A 101 11.16 -24.64 2.10
N ALA A 102 11.42 -25.90 2.43
CA ALA A 102 12.10 -26.28 3.66
C ALA A 102 13.55 -25.78 3.69
N ASP A 103 14.27 -25.87 2.57
CA ASP A 103 15.63 -25.36 2.43
C ASP A 103 15.69 -23.83 2.57
N GLU A 104 14.76 -23.11 1.93
CA GLU A 104 14.65 -21.64 2.07
C GLU A 104 14.36 -21.23 3.52
N LEU A 105 13.42 -21.90 4.19
CA LEU A 105 13.08 -21.63 5.59
C LEU A 105 14.24 -22.00 6.53
N LEU A 106 14.94 -23.11 6.28
CA LEU A 106 16.10 -23.51 7.08
C LEU A 106 17.22 -22.48 6.96
N LYS A 107 17.54 -22.02 5.75
CA LYS A 107 18.51 -20.94 5.52
C LYS A 107 18.10 -19.66 6.24
N PHE A 108 16.83 -19.28 6.14
CA PHE A 108 16.29 -18.13 6.85
C PHE A 108 16.47 -18.26 8.37
N ILE A 109 16.15 -19.43 8.94
CA ILE A 109 16.32 -19.72 10.37
C ILE A 109 17.80 -19.58 10.76
N LEU A 110 18.71 -20.24 10.06
CA LEU A 110 20.15 -20.22 10.37
C LEU A 110 20.72 -18.78 10.34
N VAL A 111 20.26 -17.97 9.38
CA VAL A 111 20.68 -16.57 9.24
C VAL A 111 20.00 -15.63 10.25
N ASN A 112 18.98 -16.05 10.99
CA ASN A 112 18.27 -15.18 11.92
C ASN A 112 18.14 -15.75 13.34
N SER A 113 18.97 -16.74 13.68
CA SER A 113 19.00 -17.37 15.02
C SER A 113 19.90 -16.64 16.03
N ASP A 114 20.17 -15.35 15.85
CA ASP A 114 20.80 -14.51 16.89
C ASP A 114 19.89 -14.41 18.12
N PHE A 115 20.49 -14.10 19.28
CA PHE A 115 19.78 -14.05 20.57
C PHE A 115 18.99 -15.34 20.87
N ASP A 116 19.66 -16.49 20.69
CA ASP A 116 19.11 -17.83 20.86
C ASP A 116 17.85 -18.11 20.01
N GLY A 117 17.62 -17.32 18.96
CA GLY A 117 16.48 -17.46 18.06
C GLY A 117 15.16 -16.88 18.60
N GLU A 118 15.16 -16.23 19.75
CA GLU A 118 13.94 -15.59 20.29
C GLU A 118 13.34 -14.51 19.38
N PRO A 119 14.14 -13.60 18.75
CA PRO A 119 13.61 -12.63 17.79
C PRO A 119 12.93 -13.32 16.60
N LEU A 120 13.53 -14.42 16.12
CA LEU A 120 13.01 -15.22 15.02
C LEU A 120 11.69 -15.90 15.38
N LEU A 121 11.59 -16.53 16.55
CA LEU A 121 10.35 -17.15 17.01
C LEU A 121 9.23 -16.10 17.17
N GLY A 122 9.53 -14.93 17.75
CA GLY A 122 8.58 -13.81 17.82
C GLY A 122 8.15 -13.30 16.44
N PHE A 123 9.08 -13.25 15.48
CA PHE A 123 8.80 -12.85 14.11
C PHE A 123 7.92 -13.87 13.37
N LEU A 124 8.18 -15.17 13.55
CA LEU A 124 7.37 -16.26 12.97
C LEU A 124 5.95 -16.28 13.56
N ASP A 125 5.80 -16.01 14.85
CA ASP A 125 4.48 -15.86 15.48
C ASP A 125 3.69 -14.69 14.89
N ALA A 126 4.35 -13.54 14.70
CA ALA A 126 3.73 -12.38 14.06
C ALA A 126 3.33 -12.69 12.59
N GLN A 127 4.16 -13.45 11.85
CA GLN A 127 3.80 -13.92 10.51
C GLN A 127 2.57 -14.84 10.51
N ARG A 128 2.48 -15.76 11.47
CA ARG A 128 1.30 -16.63 11.62
C ARG A 128 0.04 -15.81 11.92
N LEU A 129 0.15 -14.81 12.81
CA LEU A 129 -0.95 -13.88 13.10
C LEU A 129 -1.36 -13.08 11.85
N LYS A 130 -0.40 -12.64 11.04
CA LYS A 130 -0.66 -11.99 9.74
C LYS A 130 -1.43 -12.91 8.79
N ARG A 131 -0.97 -14.16 8.63
CA ARG A 131 -1.61 -15.16 7.75
C ARG A 131 -3.04 -15.49 8.19
N THR A 132 -3.30 -15.46 9.49
CA THR A 132 -4.64 -15.64 10.08
C THR A 132 -5.45 -14.33 10.16
N LYS A 133 -5.01 -13.27 9.45
CA LYS A 133 -5.65 -11.94 9.38
C LYS A 133 -5.82 -11.23 10.72
N ARG A 134 -5.09 -11.66 11.76
CA ARG A 134 -5.04 -11.00 13.07
C ARG A 134 -4.04 -9.85 13.05
N PHE A 135 -4.27 -8.88 12.17
CA PHE A 135 -3.28 -7.85 11.80
C PHE A 135 -2.81 -7.00 12.98
N ALA A 136 -3.71 -6.56 13.87
CA ALA A 136 -3.31 -5.77 15.04
C ALA A 136 -2.38 -6.55 15.99
N ALA A 137 -2.66 -7.84 16.21
CA ALA A 137 -1.81 -8.70 17.01
C ALA A 137 -0.47 -8.98 16.32
N ALA A 138 -0.48 -9.16 15.00
CA ALA A 138 0.75 -9.31 14.21
C ALA A 138 1.65 -8.07 14.31
N VAL A 139 1.07 -6.87 14.17
CA VAL A 139 1.78 -5.59 14.38
C VAL A 139 2.40 -5.53 15.78
N ALA A 140 1.63 -5.84 16.83
CA ALA A 140 2.16 -5.86 18.19
C ALA A 140 3.34 -6.82 18.36
N GLY A 141 3.25 -8.03 17.80
CA GLY A 141 4.33 -9.02 17.82
C GLY A 141 5.60 -8.53 17.10
N TYR A 142 5.45 -7.97 15.89
CA TYR A 142 6.58 -7.40 15.15
C TYR A 142 7.23 -6.23 15.88
N LEU A 143 6.44 -5.31 16.44
CA LEU A 143 6.95 -4.18 17.22
C LEU A 143 7.67 -4.67 18.48
N GLN A 144 7.18 -5.73 19.13
CA GLN A 144 7.82 -6.33 20.30
C GLN A 144 9.19 -6.93 19.97
N VAL A 145 9.35 -7.59 18.80
CA VAL A 145 10.65 -8.08 18.33
C VAL A 145 11.65 -6.93 18.27
N ALA A 146 11.30 -5.83 17.61
CA ALA A 146 12.19 -4.69 17.45
C ALA A 146 12.47 -3.92 18.76
N THR A 147 11.48 -3.84 19.65
CA THR A 147 11.65 -3.13 20.94
C THR A 147 12.51 -3.95 21.92
N LYS A 148 12.28 -5.27 22.02
CA LYS A 148 13.00 -6.14 22.97
C LYS A 148 14.38 -6.52 22.47
N TYR A 149 14.53 -6.69 21.15
CA TYR A 149 15.76 -7.14 20.52
C TYR A 149 16.20 -6.14 19.45
N SER A 150 16.44 -4.90 19.84
CA SER A 150 16.75 -3.81 18.90
C SER A 150 18.00 -4.05 18.05
N GLN A 151 18.94 -4.87 18.50
CA GLN A 151 20.14 -5.25 17.76
C GLN A 151 19.97 -6.52 16.92
N ALA A 152 18.81 -7.19 16.97
CA ALA A 152 18.59 -8.41 16.21
C ALA A 152 18.53 -8.13 14.71
N ARG A 153 19.02 -9.07 13.91
CA ARG A 153 19.00 -8.99 12.44
C ARG A 153 17.59 -8.79 11.88
N LEU A 154 16.59 -9.37 12.56
CA LEU A 154 15.18 -9.24 12.20
C LEU A 154 14.50 -7.97 12.68
N ALA A 155 15.08 -7.21 13.61
CA ALA A 155 14.44 -6.01 14.16
C ALA A 155 14.01 -4.99 13.09
N PRO A 156 14.87 -4.57 12.13
CA PRO A 156 14.44 -3.63 11.10
C PRO A 156 13.41 -4.24 10.13
N VAL A 157 13.50 -5.54 9.85
CA VAL A 157 12.53 -6.25 8.99
C VAL A 157 11.17 -6.33 9.67
N ALA A 158 11.13 -6.61 10.98
CA ALA A 158 9.91 -6.64 11.77
C ALA A 158 9.21 -5.28 11.78
N LEU A 159 9.95 -4.18 11.95
CA LEU A 159 9.39 -2.83 11.85
C LEU A 159 8.79 -2.55 10.47
N VAL A 160 9.47 -2.94 9.38
CA VAL A 160 8.92 -2.79 8.02
C VAL A 160 7.60 -3.56 7.88
N GLU A 161 7.55 -4.82 8.33
CA GLU A 161 6.32 -5.63 8.27
C GLU A 161 5.18 -5.03 9.12
N ALA A 162 5.49 -4.53 10.32
CA ALA A 162 4.53 -3.83 11.17
C ALA A 162 3.96 -2.60 10.45
N GLY A 163 4.82 -1.74 9.90
CA GLY A 163 4.40 -0.54 9.19
C GLY A 163 3.57 -0.85 7.94
N ARG A 164 3.91 -1.91 7.19
CA ARG A 164 3.11 -2.34 6.02
C ARG A 164 1.69 -2.73 6.42
N LEU A 165 1.54 -3.50 7.49
CA LEU A 165 0.23 -3.88 8.02
C LEU A 165 -0.55 -2.68 8.53
N GLN A 166 0.10 -1.77 9.25
CA GLN A 166 -0.51 -0.51 9.69
C GLN A 166 -1.03 0.29 8.49
N LEU A 167 -0.24 0.41 7.42
CA LEU A 167 -0.58 1.22 6.25
C LEU A 167 -1.70 0.60 5.40
N ALA A 168 -1.61 -0.70 5.11
CA ALA A 168 -2.45 -1.39 4.14
C ALA A 168 -3.70 -1.99 4.77
N GLU A 169 -3.53 -2.79 5.83
CA GLU A 169 -4.61 -3.62 6.39
C GLU A 169 -5.40 -2.89 7.49
N LEU A 170 -4.72 -2.08 8.30
CA LEU A 170 -5.33 -1.36 9.43
C LEU A 170 -5.73 0.08 9.10
N ASN A 171 -5.32 0.59 7.94
CA ASN A 171 -5.54 1.98 7.53
C ASN A 171 -5.11 3.01 8.60
N GLN A 172 -3.94 2.77 9.22
CA GLN A 172 -3.30 3.60 10.24
C GLN A 172 -2.03 4.27 9.69
N PRO A 173 -2.15 5.18 8.71
CA PRO A 173 -0.99 5.71 8.01
C PRO A 173 -0.08 6.58 8.91
N ASP A 174 -0.60 7.24 9.96
CA ASP A 174 0.22 7.96 10.95
C ASP A 174 1.15 7.02 11.73
N GLN A 175 0.61 5.89 12.19
CA GLN A 175 1.39 4.89 12.92
C GLN A 175 2.40 4.21 11.99
N ALA A 176 1.99 3.89 10.76
CA ALA A 176 2.89 3.34 9.75
C ALA A 176 4.06 4.29 9.47
N LEU A 177 3.78 5.58 9.28
CA LEU A 177 4.80 6.61 9.07
C LEU A 177 5.81 6.63 10.22
N ALA A 178 5.34 6.68 11.47
CA ALA A 178 6.20 6.65 12.64
C ALA A 178 7.05 5.37 12.71
N THR A 179 6.45 4.21 12.39
CA THR A 179 7.16 2.92 12.35
C THR A 179 8.25 2.89 11.28
N PHE A 180 8.00 3.38 10.07
CA PHE A 180 8.99 3.43 9.00
C PHE A 180 10.12 4.43 9.30
N GLN A 181 9.79 5.58 9.89
CA GLN A 181 10.79 6.56 10.31
C GLN A 181 11.74 6.00 11.38
N ARG A 182 11.24 5.12 12.27
CA ARG A 182 12.11 4.38 13.20
C ARG A 182 13.10 3.48 12.46
N VAL A 183 12.69 2.81 11.39
CA VAL A 183 13.62 1.98 10.58
C VAL A 183 14.75 2.84 10.01
N THR A 184 14.41 3.98 9.40
CA THR A 184 15.42 4.85 8.78
C THR A 184 16.33 5.52 9.82
N LYS A 185 15.81 5.82 11.01
CA LYS A 185 16.56 6.45 12.10
C LYS A 185 17.48 5.47 12.81
N ASP A 186 16.95 4.32 13.21
CA ASP A 186 17.64 3.37 14.08
C ASP A 186 18.45 2.34 13.28
N TYR A 187 18.12 2.14 11.99
CA TYR A 187 18.71 1.12 11.12
C TYR A 187 19.09 1.66 9.73
N GLY A 188 19.50 2.92 9.63
CA GLY A 188 19.71 3.63 8.37
C GLY A 188 20.66 2.99 7.36
N THR A 189 21.56 2.10 7.80
CA THR A 189 22.49 1.36 6.92
C THR A 189 21.97 0.00 6.45
N SER A 190 20.81 -0.44 6.94
CA SER A 190 20.22 -1.73 6.58
C SER A 190 19.50 -1.70 5.23
N ALA A 191 19.41 -2.86 4.57
CA ALA A 191 18.57 -3.01 3.36
C ALA A 191 17.07 -2.70 3.63
N ALA A 192 16.62 -2.85 4.87
CA ALA A 192 15.27 -2.47 5.29
C ALA A 192 15.06 -0.96 5.32
N ALA A 193 16.11 -0.14 5.54
CA ALA A 193 15.98 1.31 5.54
C ALA A 193 15.64 1.88 4.15
N THR A 194 16.23 1.34 3.07
CA THR A 194 15.87 1.77 1.71
C THR A 194 14.42 1.42 1.36
N THR A 195 13.93 0.28 1.89
CA THR A 195 12.51 -0.10 1.81
C THR A 195 11.62 0.83 2.62
N ALA A 196 12.01 1.14 3.86
CA ALA A 196 11.26 2.02 4.74
C ALA A 196 11.18 3.47 4.23
N LEU A 197 12.20 3.96 3.51
CA LEU A 197 12.15 5.27 2.85
C LEU A 197 11.01 5.35 1.83
N PHE A 198 10.87 4.33 0.97
CA PHE A 198 9.77 4.30 0.01
C PHE A 198 8.41 4.21 0.69
N LEU A 199 8.30 3.37 1.72
CA LEU A 199 7.06 3.22 2.47
C LEU A 199 6.70 4.47 3.30
N THR A 200 7.70 5.23 3.75
CA THR A 200 7.54 6.55 4.37
C THR A 200 6.90 7.52 3.38
N ALA A 201 7.33 7.52 2.12
CA ALA A 201 6.73 8.35 1.08
C ALA A 201 5.27 7.96 0.79
N GLN A 202 4.98 6.66 0.68
CA GLN A 202 3.61 6.18 0.50
C GLN A 202 2.70 6.52 1.68
N ALA A 203 3.19 6.35 2.92
CA ALA A 203 2.45 6.72 4.12
C ALA A 203 2.18 8.23 4.19
N THR A 204 3.18 9.05 3.82
CA THR A 204 3.06 10.52 3.76
C THR A 204 2.04 10.94 2.72
N GLU A 205 2.09 10.38 1.51
CA GLU A 205 1.09 10.66 0.46
C GLU A 205 -0.32 10.24 0.89
N LYS A 206 -0.46 9.08 1.58
CA LYS A 206 -1.77 8.63 2.08
C LYS A 206 -2.34 9.55 3.16
N LEU A 207 -1.49 10.16 3.99
CA LEU A 207 -1.90 11.11 5.04
C LEU A 207 -2.23 12.49 4.53
N LYS A 208 -1.31 13.05 3.73
CA LYS A 208 -1.31 14.46 3.36
C LYS A 208 -1.79 14.69 1.93
N GLY A 209 -2.07 13.62 1.18
CA GLY A 209 -2.33 13.68 -0.25
C GLY A 209 -1.07 14.03 -1.05
N PRO A 210 -1.26 14.40 -2.34
CA PRO A 210 -0.20 14.81 -3.27
C PRO A 210 0.37 16.20 -2.88
N SER A 211 1.14 16.21 -1.79
CA SER A 211 1.67 17.39 -1.10
C SER A 211 3.16 17.59 -1.36
N ALA A 212 3.69 18.76 -0.96
CA ALA A 212 5.13 19.03 -1.03
C ALA A 212 5.93 18.02 -0.17
N GLU A 213 5.38 17.58 0.96
CA GLU A 213 6.01 16.57 1.81
C GLU A 213 6.04 15.19 1.17
N ALA A 214 4.98 14.80 0.44
CA ALA A 214 5.00 13.56 -0.33
C ALA A 214 6.06 13.60 -1.44
N ILE A 215 6.19 14.74 -2.14
CA ILE A 215 7.22 14.96 -3.14
C ILE A 215 8.62 14.82 -2.52
N GLN A 216 8.89 15.53 -1.43
CA GLN A 216 10.18 15.47 -0.74
C GLN A 216 10.51 14.05 -0.28
N ALA A 217 9.52 13.31 0.21
CA ALA A 217 9.71 11.93 0.65
C ALA A 217 10.05 10.99 -0.52
N TYR A 218 9.39 11.12 -1.68
CA TYR A 218 9.75 10.33 -2.87
C TYR A 218 11.10 10.74 -3.47
N GLU A 219 11.46 12.03 -3.45
CA GLU A 219 12.78 12.51 -3.87
C GLU A 219 13.90 11.91 -3.00
N ALA A 220 13.67 11.75 -1.70
CA ALA A 220 14.62 11.07 -0.81
C ALA A 220 14.87 9.60 -1.22
N VAL A 221 13.86 8.91 -1.76
CA VAL A 221 14.02 7.54 -2.30
C VAL A 221 14.94 7.52 -3.51
N LEU A 222 14.91 8.57 -4.34
CA LEU A 222 15.77 8.70 -5.52
C LEU A 222 17.21 9.11 -5.17
N ALA A 223 17.40 9.77 -4.03
CA ALA A 223 18.69 10.28 -3.59
C ALA A 223 19.52 9.27 -2.77
N VAL A 224 18.91 8.21 -2.23
CA VAL A 224 19.61 7.28 -1.33
C VAL A 224 20.68 6.44 -2.04
N ASN A 225 21.79 6.19 -1.33
CA ASN A 225 22.91 5.33 -1.73
C ASN A 225 23.11 4.20 -0.69
N PRO A 226 23.12 2.90 -1.06
CA PRO A 226 22.93 2.36 -2.42
C PRO A 226 21.56 2.68 -3.01
N PRO A 227 21.45 2.76 -4.36
CA PRO A 227 20.19 3.04 -5.04
C PRO A 227 19.05 2.15 -4.54
N SER A 228 17.92 2.76 -4.18
CA SER A 228 16.74 2.00 -3.75
C SER A 228 16.21 1.11 -4.88
N PRO A 229 15.79 -0.14 -4.61
CA PRO A 229 15.06 -0.94 -5.61
C PRO A 229 13.72 -0.30 -6.01
N TYR A 230 13.23 0.67 -5.23
CA TYR A 230 11.97 1.38 -5.47
C TYR A 230 12.11 2.67 -6.28
N ARG A 231 13.28 2.94 -6.91
CA ARG A 231 13.50 4.18 -7.67
C ARG A 231 12.48 4.40 -8.79
N ALA A 232 12.17 3.36 -9.57
CA ALA A 232 11.19 3.48 -10.65
C ALA A 232 9.80 3.83 -10.12
N GLN A 233 9.35 3.15 -9.07
CA GLN A 233 8.04 3.40 -8.45
C GLN A 233 7.96 4.79 -7.78
N ALA A 234 9.05 5.25 -7.18
CA ALA A 234 9.13 6.61 -6.63
C ALA A 234 9.08 7.68 -7.72
N GLN A 235 9.78 7.46 -8.85
CA GLN A 235 9.72 8.37 -9.99
C GLN A 235 8.32 8.43 -10.59
N GLU A 236 7.67 7.29 -10.79
CA GLU A 236 6.29 7.23 -11.29
C GLU A 236 5.30 7.95 -10.36
N ALA A 237 5.48 7.80 -9.04
CA ALA A 237 4.67 8.53 -8.07
C ALA A 237 4.90 10.04 -8.13
N LEU A 238 6.15 10.49 -8.28
CA LEU A 238 6.46 11.91 -8.46
C LEU A 238 5.85 12.48 -9.73
N ASP A 239 5.98 11.76 -10.85
CA ASP A 239 5.44 12.20 -12.14
C ASP A 239 3.91 12.33 -12.06
N ARG A 240 3.24 11.36 -11.42
CA ARG A 240 1.79 11.42 -11.15
C ARG A 240 1.43 12.63 -10.29
N ILE A 241 2.13 12.85 -9.18
CA ILE A 241 1.85 13.96 -8.26
C ILE A 241 2.06 15.31 -8.96
N ARG A 242 3.17 15.46 -9.69
CA ARG A 242 3.51 16.69 -10.42
C ARG A 242 2.53 16.95 -11.57
N ALA A 243 2.16 15.92 -12.32
CA ALA A 243 1.14 16.03 -13.36
C ALA A 243 -0.21 16.51 -12.78
N ALA A 244 -0.62 15.96 -11.63
CA ALA A 244 -1.82 16.40 -10.94
C ALA A 244 -1.74 17.85 -10.42
N GLN A 245 -0.57 18.29 -9.94
CA GLN A 245 -0.34 19.68 -9.52
C GLN A 245 -0.26 20.65 -10.70
N ASN A 246 0.10 20.14 -11.89
CA ASN A 246 0.19 20.91 -13.14
C ASN A 246 -1.14 21.06 -13.88
N LEU A 247 -2.25 20.64 -13.27
CA LEU A 247 -3.61 20.88 -13.77
C LEU A 247 -4.47 21.61 -12.72
N PRO A 248 -5.26 22.61 -13.13
CA PRO A 248 -6.22 23.24 -12.25
C PRO A 248 -7.31 22.24 -11.84
N LYS A 249 -7.85 22.40 -10.63
CA LYS A 249 -9.06 21.66 -10.20
C LYS A 249 -10.30 22.40 -10.68
N ARG A 250 -11.22 21.67 -11.30
CA ARG A 250 -12.48 22.21 -11.81
C ARG A 250 -13.43 22.55 -10.64
N GLN A 251 -13.97 23.76 -10.65
CA GLN A 251 -14.90 24.29 -9.63
C GLN A 251 -16.32 24.46 -10.18
N PHE A 252 -16.49 24.56 -11.50
CA PHE A 252 -17.78 24.77 -12.15
C PHE A 252 -18.14 23.63 -13.10
N ASP A 253 -19.44 23.39 -13.28
CA ASP A 253 -19.93 22.41 -14.25
C ASP A 253 -19.52 22.82 -15.67
N LYS A 254 -18.82 21.93 -16.36
CA LYS A 254 -18.38 22.12 -17.75
C LYS A 254 -19.56 22.42 -18.69
N GLN A 255 -20.75 21.91 -18.40
CA GLN A 255 -21.95 22.14 -19.23
C GLN A 255 -22.41 23.60 -19.24
N LEU A 256 -22.01 24.40 -18.26
CA LEU A 256 -22.29 25.84 -18.20
C LEU A 256 -21.32 26.68 -19.04
N ALA A 257 -20.18 26.12 -19.46
CA ALA A 257 -19.26 26.84 -20.32
C ALA A 257 -19.94 27.18 -21.66
N ARG A 258 -19.66 28.39 -22.15
CA ARG A 258 -20.16 28.89 -23.44
C ARG A 258 -19.00 29.02 -24.42
N PRO A 259 -19.28 28.97 -25.74
CA PRO A 259 -18.25 29.22 -26.73
C PRO A 259 -17.57 30.57 -26.52
N PHE A 260 -16.27 30.62 -26.72
CA PHE A 260 -15.45 31.83 -26.66
C PHE A 260 -14.48 31.86 -27.82
N LYS A 261 -13.98 33.05 -28.14
CA LYS A 261 -12.97 33.28 -29.18
C LYS A 261 -11.65 33.66 -28.53
N LEU A 262 -10.56 32.97 -28.89
CA LEU A 262 -9.21 33.41 -28.51
C LEU A 262 -8.86 34.71 -29.24
N ILE A 263 -8.48 35.74 -28.49
CA ILE A 263 -8.04 37.03 -29.03
C ILE A 263 -6.54 37.09 -29.13
N LYS A 264 -5.83 36.80 -28.03
CA LYS A 264 -4.37 36.72 -28.02
C LYS A 264 -3.85 35.84 -26.91
N LYS A 265 -2.64 35.31 -27.11
CA LYS A 265 -1.79 34.72 -26.09
C LYS A 265 -0.54 35.56 -25.96
N ASP A 266 -0.16 35.84 -24.73
CA ASP A 266 1.05 36.59 -24.42
C ASP A 266 1.74 35.94 -23.22
N TYR A 267 2.89 36.47 -22.84
CA TYR A 267 3.68 35.94 -21.76
C TYR A 267 4.39 37.05 -21.00
N ASP A 268 4.13 37.14 -19.71
CA ASP A 268 4.75 38.11 -18.82
C ASP A 268 5.49 37.39 -17.69
N GLN A 269 6.82 37.49 -17.70
CA GLN A 269 7.76 36.90 -16.72
C GLN A 269 7.54 35.42 -16.37
N ASP A 270 6.61 35.13 -15.48
CA ASP A 270 6.26 33.82 -14.93
C ASP A 270 4.79 33.45 -15.17
N THR A 271 4.08 34.21 -16.01
CA THR A 271 2.63 34.12 -16.21
C THR A 271 2.28 34.09 -17.70
N SER A 272 1.61 33.02 -18.14
CA SER A 272 0.96 32.97 -19.45
C SER A 272 -0.32 33.80 -19.42
N LEU A 273 -0.45 34.75 -20.35
CA LEU A 273 -1.61 35.60 -20.47
C LEU A 273 -2.48 35.11 -21.63
N VAL A 274 -3.76 34.88 -21.37
CA VAL A 274 -4.74 34.49 -22.39
C VAL A 274 -5.87 35.48 -22.37
N VAL A 275 -6.17 36.06 -23.53
CA VAL A 275 -7.31 36.96 -23.69
C VAL A 275 -8.35 36.29 -24.58
N ILE A 276 -9.57 36.19 -24.09
CA ILE A 276 -10.71 35.62 -24.82
C ILE A 276 -11.83 36.65 -24.95
N GLU A 277 -12.66 36.50 -25.98
CA GLU A 277 -13.91 37.22 -26.15
C GLU A 277 -15.07 36.22 -25.98
N VAL A 278 -16.08 36.61 -25.20
CA VAL A 278 -17.25 35.79 -24.85
C VAL A 278 -18.53 36.44 -25.37
N ALA A 279 -19.60 35.65 -25.50
CA ALA A 279 -20.89 36.18 -25.94
C ALA A 279 -21.46 37.23 -24.96
N LEU A 280 -22.32 38.11 -25.47
CA LEU A 280 -23.05 39.06 -24.63
C LEU A 280 -24.10 38.32 -23.79
N GLY A 281 -24.29 38.77 -22.55
CA GLY A 281 -25.42 38.32 -21.71
C GLY A 281 -25.20 37.02 -20.93
N LEU A 282 -23.96 36.51 -20.84
CA LEU A 282 -23.63 35.39 -19.94
C LEU A 282 -24.00 35.73 -18.49
N SER A 283 -24.65 34.79 -17.81
CA SER A 283 -24.80 34.81 -16.36
C SER A 283 -23.44 34.61 -15.67
N GLU A 284 -23.32 34.99 -14.41
CA GLU A 284 -22.09 34.82 -13.64
C GLU A 284 -21.59 33.35 -13.59
N PRO A 285 -22.46 32.33 -13.37
CA PRO A 285 -22.03 30.93 -13.43
C PRO A 285 -21.52 30.50 -14.82
N GLU A 286 -22.18 30.94 -15.90
CA GLU A 286 -21.73 30.65 -17.27
C GLU A 286 -20.38 31.30 -17.57
N LEU A 287 -20.18 32.55 -17.13
CA LEU A 287 -18.92 33.27 -17.30
C LEU A 287 -17.78 32.60 -16.53
N LYS A 288 -18.00 32.23 -15.26
CA LYS A 288 -17.02 31.50 -14.45
C LYS A 288 -16.66 30.15 -15.07
N ALA A 289 -17.66 29.38 -15.52
CA ALA A 289 -17.43 28.11 -16.21
C ALA A 289 -16.67 28.29 -17.55
N THR A 290 -16.95 29.38 -18.28
CA THR A 290 -16.28 29.71 -19.54
C THR A 290 -14.82 30.11 -19.33
N LEU A 291 -14.54 30.96 -18.33
CA LEU A 291 -13.19 31.33 -17.90
C LEU A 291 -12.40 30.10 -17.47
N GLU A 292 -13.03 29.20 -16.70
CA GLU A 292 -12.42 27.95 -16.29
C GLU A 292 -12.14 27.02 -17.47
N GLU A 293 -13.06 26.87 -18.43
CA GLU A 293 -12.82 26.03 -19.61
C GLU A 293 -11.66 26.57 -20.46
N ALA A 294 -11.56 27.90 -20.63
CA ALA A 294 -10.42 28.52 -21.29
C ALA A 294 -9.12 28.27 -20.52
N LEU A 295 -9.14 28.36 -19.19
CA LEU A 295 -8.00 28.01 -18.34
C LEU A 295 -7.54 26.57 -18.60
N PHE A 296 -8.46 25.60 -18.62
CA PHE A 296 -8.14 24.20 -18.95
C PHE A 296 -7.61 24.02 -20.38
N GLN A 297 -8.17 24.75 -21.34
CA GLN A 297 -7.75 24.64 -22.74
C GLN A 297 -6.31 25.12 -22.97
N TYR A 298 -5.86 26.14 -22.23
CA TYR A 298 -4.56 26.78 -22.44
C TYR A 298 -3.52 26.48 -21.37
N VAL A 299 -3.83 25.63 -20.37
CA VAL A 299 -2.88 25.28 -19.32
C VAL A 299 -1.62 24.57 -19.85
N ALA A 300 -1.75 23.81 -20.93
CA ALA A 300 -0.65 23.10 -21.59
C ALA A 300 0.26 24.03 -22.42
N ASP A 301 -0.22 25.23 -22.77
CA ASP A 301 0.54 26.20 -23.58
C ASP A 301 1.56 27.00 -22.74
N ARG A 302 1.67 26.72 -21.44
CA ARG A 302 2.61 27.39 -20.54
C ARG A 302 4.05 26.99 -20.84
N ARG A 303 4.96 27.97 -20.80
CA ARG A 303 6.39 27.77 -21.07
C ARG A 303 7.11 26.90 -20.04
N SER A 304 6.56 26.81 -18.83
CA SER A 304 7.01 25.93 -17.75
C SER A 304 5.80 25.48 -16.96
N ASP A 305 5.89 24.27 -16.43
CA ASP A 305 4.97 23.70 -15.44
C ASP A 305 4.83 24.54 -14.18
N LYS A 306 5.83 25.39 -13.86
CA LYS A 306 5.83 26.31 -12.70
C LYS A 306 5.12 27.64 -12.95
N HIS A 307 4.86 28.00 -14.21
CA HIS A 307 4.32 29.32 -14.54
C HIS A 307 2.83 29.43 -14.24
N SER A 308 2.38 30.60 -13.80
CA SER A 308 0.96 30.89 -13.63
C SER A 308 0.27 31.08 -14.98
N ILE A 309 -1.05 31.08 -14.97
CA ILE A 309 -1.88 31.46 -16.13
C ILE A 309 -2.96 32.42 -15.67
N LEU A 310 -3.13 33.49 -16.44
CA LEU A 310 -4.20 34.47 -16.28
C LEU A 310 -5.03 34.48 -17.56
N VAL A 311 -6.29 34.08 -17.44
CA VAL A 311 -7.27 34.22 -18.52
C VAL A 311 -8.12 35.45 -18.22
N THR A 312 -8.20 36.38 -19.16
CA THR A 312 -9.08 37.54 -19.09
C THR A 312 -10.12 37.45 -20.21
N ALA A 313 -11.39 37.56 -19.85
CA ALA A 313 -12.52 37.54 -20.78
C ALA A 313 -13.05 38.96 -21.01
N PHE A 314 -13.39 39.26 -22.26
CA PHE A 314 -14.05 40.48 -22.68
C PHE A 314 -15.40 40.15 -23.33
N TYR A 315 -16.41 40.99 -23.11
CA TYR A 315 -17.62 40.99 -23.92
C TYR A 315 -17.38 41.62 -25.28
N THR A 316 -16.51 42.64 -25.33
CA THR A 316 -16.06 43.29 -26.57
C THR A 316 -14.64 43.77 -26.36
N PHE A 317 -13.66 43.09 -26.95
CA PHE A 317 -12.25 43.45 -26.76
C PHE A 317 -11.87 44.71 -27.54
N PRO A 318 -11.06 45.64 -26.97
CA PRO A 318 -10.51 45.68 -25.61
C PRO A 318 -11.35 46.52 -24.63
N ILE A 319 -12.62 46.78 -24.93
CA ILE A 319 -13.41 47.84 -24.29
C ILE A 319 -14.09 47.38 -23.01
N THR A 320 -14.78 46.23 -23.06
CA THR A 320 -15.64 45.79 -21.96
C THR A 320 -15.14 44.46 -21.41
N GLU A 321 -14.42 44.53 -20.28
CA GLU A 321 -13.96 43.35 -19.54
C GLU A 321 -15.14 42.67 -18.85
N ALA A 322 -15.21 41.34 -18.96
CA ALA A 322 -16.20 40.51 -18.29
C ALA A 322 -15.66 39.96 -16.96
N GLY A 323 -14.37 39.61 -16.92
CA GLY A 323 -13.72 39.09 -15.73
C GLY A 323 -12.45 38.33 -16.06
N SER A 324 -11.84 37.72 -15.04
CA SER A 324 -10.62 36.94 -15.19
C SER A 324 -10.58 35.75 -14.24
N VAL A 325 -9.75 34.77 -14.60
CA VAL A 325 -9.32 33.69 -13.72
C VAL A 325 -7.80 33.60 -13.71
N ARG A 326 -7.21 33.60 -12.52
CA ARG A 326 -5.79 33.33 -12.31
C ARG A 326 -5.63 31.96 -11.69
N TRP A 327 -4.67 31.18 -12.19
CA TRP A 327 -4.29 29.92 -11.58
C TRP A 327 -2.76 29.78 -11.52
N THR A 328 -2.28 29.30 -10.37
CA THR A 328 -0.88 28.98 -10.11
C THR A 328 -0.79 27.48 -9.80
N PRO A 329 0.21 26.76 -10.33
CA PRO A 329 0.42 25.35 -10.00
C PRO A 329 0.30 25.05 -8.51
N GLY A 330 -0.48 24.04 -8.15
CA GLY A 330 -0.73 23.66 -6.76
C GLY A 330 -1.77 24.50 -6.00
N SER A 331 -2.32 25.58 -6.56
CA SER A 331 -3.39 26.38 -5.95
C SER A 331 -4.77 26.09 -6.56
N ALA A 332 -5.85 26.55 -5.91
CA ALA A 332 -7.16 26.64 -6.55
C ALA A 332 -7.19 27.84 -7.53
N PRO A 333 -7.89 27.75 -8.68
CA PRO A 333 -8.16 28.91 -9.52
C PRO A 333 -8.92 30.02 -8.79
N VAL A 334 -8.50 31.27 -8.97
CA VAL A 334 -9.09 32.47 -8.34
C VAL A 334 -9.80 33.30 -9.42
N PHE A 335 -11.09 33.52 -9.24
CA PHE A 335 -11.94 34.23 -10.19
C PHE A 335 -12.23 35.66 -9.73
N ASN A 336 -12.20 36.60 -10.67
CA ASN A 336 -12.62 37.98 -10.46
C ASN A 336 -13.62 38.36 -11.56
N ILE A 337 -14.88 38.64 -11.18
CA ILE A 337 -15.95 38.96 -12.14
C ILE A 337 -16.23 40.46 -12.09
N VAL A 338 -16.25 41.09 -13.26
CA VAL A 338 -16.55 42.52 -13.39
C VAL A 338 -18.05 42.69 -13.54
N GLN A 339 -18.67 43.45 -12.62
CA GLN A 339 -20.07 43.81 -12.76
C GLN A 339 -20.27 44.80 -13.90
N ARG A 340 -21.13 44.44 -14.85
CA ARG A 340 -21.41 45.24 -16.04
C ARG A 340 -22.30 46.43 -15.70
N LYS A 341 -21.89 47.65 -16.07
CA LYS A 341 -22.71 48.86 -15.91
C LYS A 341 -23.64 49.04 -17.12
N LYS A 342 -24.74 49.78 -16.95
CA LYS A 342 -25.70 50.07 -18.05
C LYS A 342 -25.03 50.71 -19.27
N GLU A 343 -24.01 51.55 -19.04
CA GLU A 343 -23.24 52.24 -20.07
C GLU A 343 -22.43 51.27 -20.96
N ASP A 344 -21.95 50.16 -20.39
CA ASP A 344 -21.15 49.16 -21.11
C ASP A 344 -22.00 48.40 -22.13
N VAL A 345 -23.28 48.17 -21.80
CA VAL A 345 -24.24 47.54 -22.71
C VAL A 345 -24.43 48.35 -23.98
N ILE A 346 -24.54 49.68 -23.84
CA ILE A 346 -24.73 50.59 -24.98
C ILE A 346 -23.48 50.61 -25.86
N LYS A 347 -22.29 50.67 -25.25
CA LYS A 347 -21.01 50.64 -25.98
C LYS A 347 -20.85 49.37 -26.81
N ASP A 348 -21.15 48.21 -26.22
CA ASP A 348 -21.00 46.92 -26.90
C ASP A 348 -21.94 46.79 -28.12
N VAL A 349 -23.20 47.21 -27.98
CA VAL A 349 -24.19 47.18 -29.08
C VAL A 349 -23.76 48.08 -30.23
N LEU A 350 -23.29 49.29 -29.94
CA LEU A 350 -22.81 50.21 -30.97
C LEU A 350 -21.64 49.61 -31.75
N ILE A 351 -20.68 48.98 -31.06
CA ILE A 351 -19.50 48.39 -31.69
C ILE A 351 -19.85 47.17 -32.53
N ASP A 352 -20.76 46.31 -32.07
CA ASP A 352 -21.21 45.14 -32.84
C ASP A 352 -21.88 45.56 -34.16
N ILE A 353 -22.67 46.66 -34.15
CA ILE A 353 -23.23 47.25 -35.37
C ILE A 353 -22.12 47.76 -36.30
N PHE A 354 -21.08 48.40 -35.77
CA PHE A 354 -19.95 48.89 -36.57
C PHE A 354 -19.09 47.76 -37.15
N ARG A 355 -18.94 46.62 -36.46
CA ARG A 355 -18.14 45.47 -36.94
C ARG A 355 -18.88 44.58 -37.95
N LYS A 356 -20.21 44.67 -38.02
CA LYS A 356 -21.06 43.90 -38.96
C LYS A 356 -21.32 44.59 -40.30
N ARG A 357 -20.87 45.84 -40.46
CA ARG A 357 -20.71 46.52 -41.75
C ARG A 357 -19.27 46.34 -42.22
#